data_AF-A0A3D0YWL7-F1
#
_entry.id   AF-A0A3D0YWL7-F1
#
_cell.length_a   1.000
_cell.length_b   1.000
_cell.length_c   1.000
_cell.angle_alpha   90.00
_cell.angle_beta   90.00
_cell.angle_gamma   90.00
#
_symmetry.space_group_name_H-M   'P 1'
#
loop_
_entity.id
_entity.type
_entity.pdbx_description
1 polymer ?
#
loop_
_entity_poly.entity_id
_entity_poly.type
_entity_poly.pdbx_seq_one_letter_code
_entity_poly.pdbx_strand_id
1 'polypeptide(L)'
;MNVAAEVYSVVPAIIVLLPIIGAVACYLAGLRWPAVRDWLSVLTAGATAALSFTLFPAIQEGAVIVGSVRILMPLGLTFRLDALGFLLTSLTAVIWLLATLYSLTYMKGEHGVNRYYAFLLVTLSGAAGTFMAGDLFSFFLFFELMSLPAAVLVIHEETPAAVQAALKYLFMTVAGSLMFFFSMVATFEMAGSVALGGRGLIPEASPVAFLTFAGFVIALGMKAGMVPLHMWLPDAHPVAPSPASALLSGIMIKTGAYGLLRVMYEVFGLEFLQATGWNTVVLVLSVVTILLGSAVAVTQYDLKRRLAYSSI
;
A
#
# COMPACT_ATOMS: atom_id res chain seq x y z
N MET A 1 15.66 27.35 7.58
CA MET A 1 14.81 26.15 7.56
C MET A 1 15.53 25.08 8.36
N ASN A 2 14.98 24.66 9.49
CA ASN A 2 15.59 23.59 10.29
C ASN A 2 15.56 22.30 9.46
N VAL A 3 16.74 21.74 9.20
CA VAL A 3 16.86 20.38 8.67
C VAL A 3 16.24 19.47 9.73
N ALA A 4 15.17 18.74 9.37
CA ALA A 4 14.56 17.78 10.27
C ALA A 4 15.65 16.82 10.77
N ALA A 5 15.75 16.63 12.09
CA ALA A 5 16.75 15.75 12.66
C ALA A 5 16.45 14.31 12.22
N GLU A 6 17.43 13.62 11.65
CA GLU A 6 17.29 12.20 11.33
C GLU A 6 17.59 11.34 12.55
N VAL A 7 16.67 10.46 12.92
CA VAL A 7 16.80 9.55 14.08
C VAL A 7 16.84 8.12 13.59
N TYR A 8 17.93 7.42 13.87
CA TYR A 8 18.07 6.02 13.49
C TYR A 8 17.25 5.11 14.40
N SER A 9 16.42 4.23 13.82
CA SER A 9 15.61 3.26 14.57
C SER A 9 15.43 1.95 13.81
N VAL A 10 15.42 0.85 14.56
CA VAL A 10 15.10 -0.49 14.06
C VAL A 10 13.60 -0.80 14.09
N VAL A 11 12.81 0.04 14.77
CA VAL A 11 11.38 -0.18 14.98
C VAL A 11 10.59 -0.30 13.66
N PRO A 12 10.83 0.51 12.61
CA PRO A 12 10.16 0.31 11.31
C PRO A 12 10.35 -1.10 10.73
N ALA A 13 11.56 -1.66 10.84
CA ALA A 13 11.82 -3.03 10.39
C ALA A 13 11.05 -4.06 11.22
N ILE A 14 10.94 -3.85 12.54
CA ILE A 14 10.15 -4.72 13.42
C ILE A 14 8.66 -4.65 13.07
N ILE A 15 8.11 -3.46 12.79
CA ILE A 15 6.72 -3.26 12.36
C ILE A 15 6.41 -4.04 11.07
N VAL A 16 7.37 -4.12 10.14
CA VAL A 16 7.22 -4.92 8.91
C VAL A 16 7.37 -6.42 9.17
N LEU A 17 8.36 -6.84 9.95
CA LEU A 17 8.65 -8.27 10.15
C LEU A 17 7.63 -8.96 11.07
N LEU A 18 7.10 -8.25 12.06
CA LEU A 18 6.19 -8.80 13.06
C LEU A 18 4.92 -9.43 12.43
N PRO A 19 4.20 -8.77 11.50
CA PRO A 19 3.05 -9.40 10.84
C PRO A 19 3.42 -10.62 9.97
N ILE A 20 4.62 -10.66 9.37
CA ILE A 20 5.08 -11.82 8.60
C ILE A 20 5.28 -13.03 9.53
N ILE A 21 5.99 -12.83 10.64
CA ILE A 21 6.19 -13.88 11.66
C ILE A 21 4.84 -14.30 12.24
N GLY A 22 3.98 -13.33 12.56
CA GLY A 22 2.63 -13.58 13.04
C GLY A 22 1.77 -14.35 12.05
N ALA A 23 1.88 -14.11 10.75
CA ALA A 23 1.17 -14.85 9.71
C ALA A 23 1.54 -16.34 9.73
N VAL A 24 2.83 -16.66 9.79
CA VAL A 24 3.33 -18.04 9.87
C VAL A 24 2.87 -18.70 11.17
N ALA A 25 3.01 -18.01 12.31
CA ALA A 25 2.58 -18.50 13.60
C ALA A 25 1.06 -18.76 13.64
N CYS A 26 0.25 -17.85 13.10
CA CYS A 26 -1.20 -17.99 12.98
C CYS A 26 -1.57 -19.20 12.12
N TYR A 27 -0.93 -19.37 10.96
CA TYR A 27 -1.20 -20.49 10.07
C TYR A 27 -0.90 -21.83 10.75
N LEU A 28 0.30 -21.98 11.33
CA LEU A 28 0.73 -23.20 12.00
C LEU A 28 -0.13 -23.52 13.24
N ALA A 29 -0.42 -22.52 14.07
CA ALA A 29 -1.31 -22.69 15.22
C ALA A 29 -2.71 -23.11 14.78
N GLY A 30 -3.22 -22.52 13.70
CA GLY A 30 -4.54 -22.82 13.15
C GLY A 30 -4.72 -24.24 12.63
N LEU A 31 -3.63 -24.98 12.37
CA LEU A 31 -3.70 -26.40 11.98
C LEU A 31 -4.19 -27.30 13.13
N ARG A 32 -4.00 -26.87 14.39
CA ARG A 32 -4.31 -27.69 15.57
C ARG A 32 -5.23 -26.98 16.57
N TRP A 33 -5.12 -25.66 16.67
CA TRP A 33 -5.80 -24.83 17.68
C TRP A 33 -6.38 -23.55 17.04
N PRO A 34 -7.59 -23.60 16.44
CA PRO A 34 -8.21 -22.45 15.79
C PRO A 34 -8.36 -21.23 16.71
N ALA A 35 -8.67 -21.44 17.99
CA ALA A 35 -8.77 -20.35 18.97
C ALA A 35 -7.43 -19.64 19.22
N VAL A 36 -6.30 -20.37 19.16
CA VAL A 36 -4.97 -19.78 19.34
C VAL A 36 -4.60 -18.93 18.11
N ARG A 37 -4.91 -19.40 16.89
CA ARG A 37 -4.76 -18.59 15.67
C ARG A 37 -5.49 -17.25 15.79
N ASP A 38 -6.75 -17.29 16.23
CA ASP A 38 -7.59 -16.10 16.34
C ASP A 38 -6.95 -15.06 17.27
N TRP A 39 -6.55 -15.48 18.47
CA TRP A 39 -5.86 -14.59 19.41
C TRP A 39 -4.49 -14.13 18.91
N LEU A 40 -3.70 -15.01 18.28
CA LEU A 40 -2.42 -14.62 17.68
C LEU A 40 -2.61 -13.53 16.62
N SER A 41 -3.65 -13.63 15.78
CA SER A 41 -3.90 -12.64 14.74
C SER A 41 -4.19 -11.26 15.32
N VAL A 42 -5.01 -11.20 16.37
CA VAL A 42 -5.33 -9.95 17.09
C VAL A 42 -4.11 -9.41 17.82
N LEU A 43 -3.34 -10.27 18.51
CA LEU A 43 -2.13 -9.85 19.22
C LEU A 43 -1.07 -9.32 18.28
N THR A 44 -0.87 -9.95 17.11
CA THR A 44 0.06 -9.46 16.08
C THR A 44 -0.39 -8.09 15.54
N ALA A 45 -1.66 -7.93 15.17
CA ALA A 45 -2.19 -6.65 14.69
C ALA A 45 -2.11 -5.56 15.77
N GLY A 46 -2.46 -5.90 17.02
CA GLY A 46 -2.41 -4.99 18.17
C GLY A 46 -1.00 -4.58 18.55
N ALA A 47 -0.04 -5.51 18.53
CA ALA A 47 1.37 -5.20 18.75
C ALA A 47 1.95 -4.34 17.63
N THR A 48 1.54 -4.57 16.37
CA THR A 48 1.93 -3.71 15.23
C THR A 48 1.41 -2.28 15.44
N ALA A 49 0.15 -2.12 15.88
CA ALA A 49 -0.41 -0.82 16.21
C ALA A 49 0.33 -0.16 17.38
N ALA A 50 0.55 -0.87 18.48
CA ALA A 50 1.28 -0.35 19.64
C ALA A 50 2.70 0.11 19.26
N LEU A 51 3.43 -0.70 18.48
CA LEU A 51 4.77 -0.35 18.00
C LEU A 51 4.75 0.91 17.14
N SER A 52 3.76 1.07 16.25
CA SER A 52 3.65 2.29 15.43
C SER A 52 3.56 3.56 16.29
N PHE A 53 2.80 3.54 17.38
CA PHE A 53 2.66 4.69 18.29
C PHE A 53 3.92 4.98 19.12
N THR A 54 4.83 4.02 19.29
CA THR A 54 6.12 4.30 19.97
C THR A 54 7.01 5.26 19.19
N LEU A 55 6.74 5.44 17.88
CA LEU A 55 7.46 6.37 17.01
C LEU A 55 6.97 7.82 17.14
N PHE A 56 5.80 8.04 17.76
CA PHE A 56 5.16 9.36 17.86
C PHE A 56 6.03 10.45 18.51
N PRO A 57 6.75 10.21 19.63
CA PRO A 57 7.54 11.26 20.28
C PRO A 57 8.59 11.88 19.35
N ALA A 58 9.32 11.05 18.60
CA ALA A 58 10.31 11.54 17.63
C ALA A 58 9.66 12.34 16.49
N ILE A 59 8.52 11.88 15.97
CA ILE A 59 7.77 12.58 14.92
C ILE A 59 7.22 13.92 15.42
N GLN A 60 6.75 13.98 16.66
CA GLN A 60 6.24 15.22 17.27
C GLN A 60 7.33 16.29 17.42
N GLU A 61 8.57 15.89 17.67
CA GLU A 61 9.75 16.77 17.70
C GLU A 61 10.21 17.21 16.31
N GLY A 62 9.54 16.75 15.24
CA GLY A 62 9.86 17.07 13.86
C GLY A 62 11.02 16.24 13.30
N ALA A 63 11.37 15.12 13.94
CA ALA A 63 12.38 14.21 13.43
C ALA A 63 11.85 13.37 12.26
N VAL A 64 12.77 12.93 11.40
CA VAL A 64 12.51 11.87 10.41
C VAL A 64 13.19 10.61 10.91
N ILE A 65 12.41 9.54 11.11
CA ILE A 65 12.98 8.27 11.55
C ILE A 65 13.54 7.53 10.34
N VAL A 66 14.80 7.14 10.40
CA VAL A 66 15.49 6.43 9.33
C VAL A 66 15.99 5.07 9.81
N GLY A 67 16.08 4.10 8.90
CA GLY A 67 16.57 2.77 9.22
C GLY A 67 16.94 2.02 7.96
N SER A 68 17.75 0.97 8.10
CA SER A 68 18.07 0.09 6.97
C SER A 68 18.32 -1.33 7.43
N VAL A 69 17.85 -2.30 6.64
CA VAL A 69 18.17 -3.73 6.79
C VAL A 69 18.90 -4.16 5.52
N ARG A 70 20.15 -4.59 5.66
CA ARG A 70 20.95 -5.08 4.54
C ARG A 70 20.53 -6.51 4.21
N ILE A 71 20.14 -6.77 2.96
CA ILE A 71 19.79 -8.12 2.49
C ILE A 71 20.97 -8.74 1.74
N LEU A 72 21.46 -8.06 0.68
CA LEU A 72 22.60 -8.47 -0.14
C LEU A 72 23.32 -7.20 -0.61
N MET A 73 24.65 -7.07 -0.67
CA MET A 73 25.22 -5.84 -1.26
C MET A 73 24.94 -5.81 -2.78
N PRO A 74 24.36 -4.75 -3.37
CA PRO A 74 23.96 -3.43 -2.84
C PRO A 74 22.47 -3.27 -2.45
N LEU A 75 21.69 -4.34 -2.45
CA LEU A 75 20.26 -4.42 -2.13
C LEU A 75 19.97 -4.46 -0.61
N GLY A 76 19.30 -3.42 -0.11
CA GLY A 76 18.78 -3.37 1.25
C GLY A 76 17.37 -2.82 1.29
N LEU A 77 16.65 -3.09 2.38
CA LEU A 77 15.43 -2.36 2.70
C LEU A 77 15.82 -1.10 3.44
N THR A 78 15.37 0.05 2.95
CA THR A 78 15.52 1.33 3.61
C THR A 78 14.18 1.80 4.14
N PHE A 79 14.24 2.45 5.29
CA PHE A 79 13.10 3.01 5.98
C PHE A 79 13.32 4.51 6.15
N ARG A 80 12.31 5.29 5.79
CA ARG A 80 12.23 6.73 6.05
C ARG A 80 10.81 7.05 6.43
N LEU A 81 10.63 7.45 7.67
CA LEU A 81 9.32 7.74 8.25
C LEU A 81 9.28 9.20 8.69
N ASP A 82 8.55 10.01 7.94
CA ASP A 82 8.19 11.37 8.30
C ASP A 82 6.75 11.41 8.87
N ALA A 83 6.24 12.62 9.14
CA ALA A 83 4.91 12.81 9.72
C ALA A 83 3.77 12.20 8.87
N LEU A 84 3.85 12.30 7.54
CA LEU A 84 2.82 11.75 6.64
C LEU A 84 2.87 10.22 6.63
N GLY A 85 4.07 9.64 6.49
CA GLY A 85 4.25 8.20 6.57
C GLY A 85 3.81 7.64 7.94
N PHE A 86 4.10 8.36 9.03
CA PHE A 86 3.71 7.97 10.38
C PHE A 86 2.18 7.95 10.53
N LEU A 87 1.50 9.00 10.07
CA LEU A 87 0.05 9.08 10.10
C LEU A 87 -0.59 7.89 9.38
N LEU A 88 -0.14 7.61 8.15
CA LEU A 88 -0.69 6.54 7.33
C LEU A 88 -0.33 5.14 7.88
N THR A 89 0.87 4.96 8.42
CA THR A 89 1.28 3.70 9.07
C THR A 89 0.44 3.42 10.32
N SER A 90 0.26 4.43 11.18
CA SER A 90 -0.51 4.30 12.42
C SER A 90 -1.99 4.06 12.12
N LEU A 91 -2.56 4.79 11.16
CA LEU A 91 -3.92 4.57 10.67
C LEU A 91 -4.10 3.16 10.11
N THR A 92 -3.14 2.70 9.31
CA THR A 92 -3.12 1.34 8.76
C THR A 92 -3.17 0.31 9.87
N ALA A 93 -2.30 0.42 10.87
CA ALA A 93 -2.24 -0.56 11.96
C ALA A 93 -3.51 -0.58 12.82
N VAL A 94 -4.11 0.59 13.11
CA VAL A 94 -5.37 0.69 13.87
C VAL A 94 -6.53 0.09 13.08
N ILE A 95 -6.70 0.45 11.81
CA ILE A 95 -7.79 -0.08 10.99
C ILE A 95 -7.62 -1.60 10.79
N TRP A 96 -6.38 -2.09 10.64
CA TRP A 96 -6.11 -3.53 10.56
C TRP A 96 -6.51 -4.27 11.83
N LEU A 97 -6.20 -3.71 13.01
CA LEU A 97 -6.62 -4.28 14.28
C LEU A 97 -8.16 -4.39 14.36
N LEU A 98 -8.87 -3.31 14.00
CA LEU A 98 -10.33 -3.31 14.01
C LEU A 98 -10.92 -4.32 13.02
N ALA A 99 -10.37 -4.40 11.81
CA ALA A 99 -10.79 -5.37 10.80
C ALA A 99 -10.52 -6.81 11.25
N THR A 100 -9.40 -7.06 11.94
CA THR A 100 -9.04 -8.37 12.50
C THR A 100 -9.97 -8.78 13.65
N LEU A 101 -10.34 -7.83 14.52
CA LEU A 101 -11.34 -8.06 15.56
C LEU A 101 -12.72 -8.38 14.97
N TYR A 102 -13.13 -7.63 13.94
CA TYR A 102 -14.38 -7.88 13.24
C TYR A 102 -14.37 -9.25 12.53
N SER A 103 -13.23 -9.63 11.93
CA SER A 103 -13.09 -10.92 11.26
C SER A 103 -13.21 -12.12 12.21
N LEU A 104 -12.92 -11.95 13.51
CA LEU A 104 -13.11 -13.04 14.49
C LEU A 104 -14.56 -13.54 14.54
N THR A 105 -15.53 -12.66 14.32
CA THR A 105 -16.95 -13.05 14.29
C THR A 105 -17.39 -13.39 12.89
N TYR A 106 -16.96 -12.60 11.89
CA TYR A 106 -17.33 -12.81 10.49
C TYR A 106 -16.85 -14.17 9.95
N MET A 107 -15.63 -14.58 10.28
CA MET A 107 -15.02 -15.81 9.74
C MET A 107 -15.42 -17.08 10.52
N LYS A 108 -16.37 -16.99 11.47
CA LYS A 108 -16.83 -18.17 12.21
C LYS A 108 -17.66 -19.06 11.30
N GLY A 109 -17.21 -20.30 11.10
CA GLY A 109 -17.88 -21.27 10.23
C GLY A 109 -17.53 -21.13 8.75
N GLU A 110 -16.72 -20.13 8.38
CA GLU A 110 -16.21 -19.96 7.02
C GLU A 110 -15.11 -20.97 6.70
N HIS A 111 -14.85 -21.19 5.40
CA HIS A 111 -13.77 -22.04 4.94
C HIS A 111 -12.44 -21.29 4.85
N GLY A 112 -11.31 -22.01 4.75
CA GLY A 112 -10.01 -21.39 4.47
C GLY A 112 -9.53 -20.34 5.50
N VAL A 113 -10.04 -20.35 6.74
CA VAL A 113 -9.80 -19.29 7.73
C VAL A 113 -8.31 -19.15 8.11
N ASN A 114 -7.56 -20.25 8.13
CA ASN A 114 -6.10 -20.21 8.37
C ASN A 114 -5.38 -19.44 7.27
N ARG A 115 -5.76 -19.68 6.00
CA ARG A 115 -5.25 -18.94 4.83
C ARG A 115 -5.65 -17.47 4.95
N TYR A 116 -6.91 -17.18 5.29
CA TYR A 116 -7.39 -15.81 5.44
C TYR A 116 -6.52 -15.00 6.42
N TYR A 117 -6.33 -15.46 7.66
CA TYR A 117 -5.55 -14.71 8.66
C TYR A 117 -4.07 -14.59 8.29
N ALA A 118 -3.48 -15.63 7.70
CA ALA A 118 -2.10 -15.57 7.25
C ALA A 118 -1.90 -14.46 6.20
N PHE A 119 -2.73 -14.47 5.15
CA PHE A 119 -2.65 -13.47 4.09
C PHE A 119 -3.09 -12.08 4.54
N LEU A 120 -4.02 -11.98 5.50
CA LEU A 120 -4.40 -10.71 6.14
C LEU A 120 -3.20 -10.04 6.82
N LEU A 121 -2.39 -10.81 7.55
CA LEU A 121 -1.21 -10.30 8.27
C LEU A 121 -0.02 -10.03 7.33
N VAL A 122 0.21 -10.86 6.31
CA VAL A 122 1.23 -10.55 5.29
C VAL A 122 0.89 -9.24 4.57
N THR A 123 -0.38 -9.04 4.24
CA THR A 123 -0.85 -7.80 3.59
C THR A 123 -0.65 -6.58 4.51
N LEU A 124 -0.85 -6.71 5.83
CA LEU A 124 -0.54 -5.66 6.81
C LEU A 124 0.95 -5.26 6.76
N SER A 125 1.84 -6.25 6.73
CA SER A 125 3.30 -6.02 6.64
C SER A 125 3.64 -5.15 5.42
N GLY A 126 3.16 -5.55 4.23
CA GLY A 126 3.41 -4.80 3.01
C GLY A 126 2.78 -3.40 3.03
N ALA A 127 1.56 -3.26 3.54
CA ALA A 127 0.87 -1.97 3.60
C ALA A 127 1.62 -0.98 4.51
N ALA A 128 1.98 -1.41 5.74
CA ALA A 128 2.77 -0.60 6.67
C ALA A 128 4.16 -0.28 6.10
N GLY A 129 4.84 -1.28 5.52
CA GLY A 129 6.15 -1.10 4.90
C GLY A 129 6.14 -0.05 3.77
N THR A 130 5.09 -0.04 2.95
CA THR A 130 4.95 0.92 1.84
C THR A 130 4.97 2.37 2.34
N PHE A 131 4.29 2.66 3.46
CA PHE A 131 4.29 4.00 4.05
C PHE A 131 5.60 4.38 4.74
N MET A 132 6.42 3.40 5.11
CA MET A 132 7.71 3.61 5.78
C MET A 132 8.91 3.51 4.82
N ALA A 133 8.70 3.25 3.52
CA ALA A 133 9.77 3.01 2.56
C ALA A 133 10.69 4.23 2.38
N GLY A 134 12.01 4.00 2.46
CA GLY A 134 13.04 5.04 2.30
C GLY A 134 13.58 5.23 0.88
N ASP A 135 13.24 4.34 -0.04
CA ASP A 135 13.58 4.42 -1.45
C ASP A 135 12.51 3.75 -2.32
N LEU A 136 12.54 3.97 -3.63
CA LEU A 136 11.57 3.38 -4.57
C LEU A 136 11.67 1.85 -4.62
N PHE A 137 12.85 1.28 -4.34
CA PHE A 137 13.04 -0.17 -4.35
C PHE A 137 12.32 -0.86 -3.18
N SER A 138 12.52 -0.35 -1.97
CA SER A 138 11.83 -0.77 -0.75
C SER A 138 10.34 -0.51 -0.87
N PHE A 139 9.95 0.63 -1.45
CA PHE A 139 8.56 0.94 -1.77
C PHE A 139 7.98 -0.15 -2.66
N PHE A 140 8.62 -0.45 -3.79
CA PHE A 140 8.19 -1.49 -4.72
C PHE A 140 8.04 -2.86 -4.04
N LEU A 141 9.03 -3.28 -3.24
CA LEU A 141 8.98 -4.57 -2.55
C LEU A 141 7.82 -4.65 -1.55
N PHE A 142 7.60 -3.62 -0.74
CA PHE A 142 6.48 -3.59 0.20
C PHE A 142 5.14 -3.48 -0.51
N PHE A 143 5.11 -2.76 -1.62
CA PHE A 143 3.93 -2.63 -2.48
C PHE A 143 3.52 -3.97 -3.07
N GLU A 144 4.48 -4.78 -3.53
CA GLU A 144 4.24 -6.15 -3.99
C GLU A 144 3.87 -7.10 -2.84
N LEU A 145 4.55 -7.00 -1.70
CA LEU A 145 4.26 -7.77 -0.48
C LEU A 145 2.85 -7.50 0.06
N MET A 146 2.31 -6.31 -0.21
CA MET A 146 0.91 -6.02 0.07
C MET A 146 0.00 -6.58 -1.04
N SER A 147 0.33 -6.30 -2.31
CA SER A 147 -0.63 -6.47 -3.40
C SER A 147 -0.83 -7.92 -3.83
N LEU A 148 0.24 -8.70 -3.97
CA LEU A 148 0.10 -10.10 -4.39
C LEU A 148 -0.64 -10.94 -3.31
N PRO A 149 -0.32 -10.82 -2.01
CA PRO A 149 -1.05 -11.53 -0.96
C PRO A 149 -2.53 -11.13 -0.86
N ALA A 150 -2.87 -9.86 -1.12
CA ALA A 150 -4.25 -9.41 -1.10
C ALA A 150 -5.14 -10.09 -2.16
N ALA A 151 -4.57 -10.59 -3.26
CA ALA A 151 -5.32 -11.39 -4.24
C ALA A 151 -5.95 -12.65 -3.61
N VAL A 152 -5.28 -13.24 -2.61
CA VAL A 152 -5.81 -14.39 -1.86
C VAL A 152 -7.00 -14.00 -0.99
N LEU A 153 -7.06 -12.75 -0.54
CA LEU A 153 -8.22 -12.21 0.17
C LEU A 153 -9.38 -11.95 -0.79
N VAL A 154 -9.11 -11.52 -2.02
CA VAL A 154 -10.15 -11.28 -3.05
C VAL A 154 -10.77 -12.61 -3.53
N ILE A 155 -9.95 -13.64 -3.76
CA ILE A 155 -10.43 -14.96 -4.23
C ILE A 155 -11.02 -15.83 -3.10
N HIS A 156 -11.11 -15.32 -1.88
CA HIS A 156 -11.35 -16.14 -0.68
C HIS A 156 -12.56 -17.07 -0.79
N GLU A 157 -13.67 -16.58 -1.33
CA GLU A 157 -14.94 -17.29 -1.50
C GLU A 157 -14.90 -18.39 -2.59
N GLU A 158 -13.87 -18.39 -3.46
CA GLU A 158 -13.66 -19.39 -4.52
C GLU A 158 -14.82 -19.60 -5.50
N THR A 159 -15.82 -18.71 -5.50
CA THR A 159 -16.89 -18.70 -6.50
C THR A 159 -16.34 -18.30 -7.88
N PRO A 160 -17.01 -18.68 -9.00
CA PRO A 160 -16.59 -18.26 -10.33
C PRO A 160 -16.43 -16.74 -10.48
N ALA A 161 -17.28 -15.95 -9.81
CA ALA A 161 -17.18 -14.49 -9.78
C ALA A 161 -15.93 -14.02 -9.00
N ALA A 162 -15.64 -14.62 -7.84
CA ALA A 162 -14.46 -14.32 -7.05
C ALA A 162 -13.16 -14.63 -7.80
N VAL A 163 -13.11 -15.76 -8.52
CA VAL A 163 -11.97 -16.13 -9.36
C VAL A 163 -11.76 -15.11 -10.48
N GLN A 164 -12.81 -14.73 -11.20
CA GLN A 164 -12.70 -13.74 -12.28
C GLN A 164 -12.24 -12.38 -11.76
N ALA A 165 -12.79 -11.92 -10.64
CA ALA A 165 -12.39 -10.66 -10.01
C ALA A 165 -10.93 -10.69 -9.52
N ALA A 166 -10.50 -11.80 -8.91
CA ALA A 166 -9.12 -11.98 -8.45
C ALA A 166 -8.12 -12.04 -9.61
N LEU A 167 -8.47 -12.69 -10.72
CA LEU A 167 -7.63 -12.71 -11.92
C LEU A 167 -7.49 -11.31 -12.53
N LYS A 168 -8.60 -10.56 -12.61
CA LYS A 168 -8.59 -9.16 -13.06
C LYS A 168 -7.73 -8.29 -12.15
N TYR A 169 -7.91 -8.43 -10.84
CA TYR A 169 -7.11 -7.76 -9.81
C TYR A 169 -5.62 -8.06 -9.97
N LEU A 170 -5.24 -9.33 -10.12
CA LEU A 170 -3.85 -9.75 -10.30
C LEU A 170 -3.26 -9.21 -11.60
N PHE A 171 -3.98 -9.31 -12.71
CA PHE A 171 -3.52 -8.79 -14.00
C PHE A 171 -3.23 -7.29 -13.91
N MET A 172 -4.16 -6.52 -13.35
CA MET A 172 -3.99 -5.08 -13.17
C MET A 172 -2.83 -4.81 -12.22
N THR A 173 -2.80 -5.43 -11.05
CA THR A 173 -1.71 -5.28 -10.08
C THR A 173 -0.34 -5.53 -10.71
N VAL A 174 -0.14 -6.67 -11.38
CA VAL A 174 1.14 -7.01 -12.03
C VAL A 174 1.48 -6.02 -13.14
N ALA A 175 0.51 -5.61 -13.97
CA ALA A 175 0.75 -4.62 -15.01
C ALA A 175 1.20 -3.27 -14.42
N GLY A 176 0.54 -2.81 -13.35
CA GLY A 176 0.92 -1.60 -12.62
C GLY A 176 2.31 -1.72 -12.00
N SER A 177 2.63 -2.86 -11.39
CA SER A 177 3.92 -3.12 -10.77
C SER A 177 5.07 -3.19 -11.78
N LEU A 178 4.84 -3.72 -12.98
CA LEU A 178 5.81 -3.64 -14.06
C LEU A 178 6.07 -2.19 -14.49
N MET A 179 5.02 -1.37 -14.61
CA MET A 179 5.18 0.07 -14.91
C MET A 179 5.98 0.78 -13.80
N PHE A 180 5.71 0.48 -12.53
CA PHE A 180 6.49 1.01 -11.40
C PHE A 180 7.95 0.59 -11.52
N PHE A 181 8.21 -0.70 -11.76
CA PHE A 181 9.55 -1.27 -11.85
C PHE A 181 10.37 -0.59 -12.96
N PHE A 182 9.82 -0.48 -14.18
CA PHE A 182 10.53 0.18 -15.27
C PHE A 182 10.76 1.68 -15.02
N SER A 183 9.79 2.37 -14.42
CA SER A 183 9.97 3.78 -14.01
C SER A 183 11.04 3.93 -12.93
N MET A 184 11.11 3.01 -11.97
CA MET A 184 12.17 2.99 -10.95
C MET A 184 13.55 2.75 -11.58
N VAL A 185 13.67 1.79 -12.50
CA VAL A 185 14.93 1.54 -13.23
C VAL A 185 15.35 2.76 -14.04
N ALA A 186 14.43 3.37 -14.79
CA ALA A 186 14.72 4.60 -15.55
C ALA A 186 15.13 5.77 -14.63
N THR A 187 14.51 5.88 -13.45
CA THR A 187 14.91 6.85 -12.43
C THR A 187 16.35 6.62 -11.97
N PHE A 188 16.71 5.36 -11.68
CA PHE A 188 18.07 5.01 -11.29
C PHE A 188 19.09 5.32 -12.40
N GLU A 189 18.78 4.99 -13.66
CA GLU A 189 19.65 5.27 -14.81
C GLU A 189 19.88 6.77 -15.01
N MET A 190 18.84 7.61 -14.82
CA MET A 190 18.96 9.06 -14.99
C MET A 190 19.63 9.76 -13.79
N ALA A 191 19.35 9.32 -12.56
CA ALA A 191 19.72 10.04 -11.35
C ALA A 191 20.86 9.37 -10.55
N GLY A 192 21.21 8.12 -10.85
CA GLY A 192 22.14 7.29 -10.07
C GLY A 192 21.63 6.90 -8.68
N SER A 193 20.35 7.16 -8.38
CA SER A 193 19.74 6.96 -7.07
C SER A 193 18.23 6.71 -7.19
N VAL A 194 17.68 6.01 -6.20
CA VAL A 194 16.24 5.79 -6.00
C VAL A 194 15.77 6.22 -4.61
N ALA A 195 16.63 6.93 -3.86
CA ALA A 195 16.37 7.34 -2.49
C ALA A 195 15.25 8.39 -2.40
N LEU A 196 14.33 8.19 -1.45
CA LEU A 196 13.26 9.11 -1.11
C LEU A 196 13.74 10.04 0.03
N GLY A 197 13.26 11.27 0.05
CA GLY A 197 13.63 12.32 1.02
C GLY A 197 14.42 13.50 0.46
N GLY A 198 14.75 13.47 -0.84
CA GLY A 198 15.40 14.56 -1.57
C GLY A 198 14.41 15.54 -2.21
N ARG A 199 14.93 16.58 -2.88
CA ARG A 199 14.12 17.66 -3.52
C ARG A 199 13.78 17.41 -5.00
N GLY A 200 13.80 16.15 -5.44
CA GLY A 200 13.73 15.77 -6.86
C GLY A 200 15.01 15.07 -7.29
N LEU A 201 14.87 13.85 -7.81
CA LEU A 201 15.94 13.04 -8.39
C LEU A 201 16.16 13.33 -9.88
N ILE A 202 15.09 13.66 -10.60
CA ILE A 202 15.14 13.89 -12.05
C ILE A 202 15.63 15.33 -12.33
N PRO A 203 16.79 15.51 -12.98
CA PRO A 203 17.42 16.82 -13.10
C PRO A 203 16.81 17.69 -14.21
N GLU A 204 16.34 17.07 -15.29
CA GLU A 204 15.88 17.80 -16.48
C GLU A 204 14.79 17.04 -17.25
N ALA A 205 14.04 17.79 -18.06
CA ALA A 205 12.94 17.24 -18.83
C ALA A 205 13.48 16.57 -20.09
N SER A 206 13.10 15.32 -20.29
CA SER A 206 13.45 14.51 -21.46
C SER A 206 12.30 13.57 -21.81
N PRO A 207 12.28 12.98 -23.03
CA PRO A 207 11.30 11.95 -23.36
C PRO A 207 11.31 10.77 -22.37
N VAL A 208 12.50 10.38 -21.88
CA VAL A 208 12.64 9.31 -20.89
C VAL A 208 12.06 9.72 -19.54
N ALA A 209 12.29 10.97 -19.10
CA ALA A 209 11.71 11.50 -17.88
C ALA A 209 10.17 11.54 -17.96
N PHE A 210 9.61 11.91 -19.12
CA PHE A 210 8.16 11.91 -19.32
C PHE A 210 7.57 10.50 -19.29
N LEU A 211 8.21 9.55 -19.97
CA LEU A 211 7.78 8.14 -19.93
C LEU A 211 7.88 7.56 -18.51
N THR A 212 8.91 7.94 -17.76
CA THR A 212 9.10 7.58 -16.35
C THR A 212 7.95 8.12 -15.50
N PHE A 213 7.61 9.40 -15.68
CA PHE A 213 6.48 10.05 -15.01
C PHE A 213 5.16 9.35 -15.34
N ALA A 214 4.87 9.14 -16.62
CA ALA A 214 3.66 8.47 -17.06
C ALA A 214 3.57 7.03 -16.52
N GLY A 215 4.69 6.29 -16.48
CA GLY A 215 4.76 4.95 -15.91
C GLY A 215 4.44 4.93 -14.42
N PHE A 216 4.95 5.90 -13.63
CA PHE A 216 4.56 6.03 -12.22
C PHE A 216 3.10 6.41 -12.06
N VAL A 217 2.58 7.34 -12.87
CA VAL A 217 1.16 7.72 -12.84
C VAL A 217 0.26 6.53 -13.16
N ILE A 218 0.61 5.70 -14.14
CA ILE A 218 -0.13 4.49 -14.48
C ILE A 218 -0.05 3.48 -13.34
N ALA A 219 1.15 3.18 -12.84
CA ALA A 219 1.36 2.19 -11.79
C ALA A 219 0.58 2.53 -10.51
N LEU A 220 0.78 3.74 -10.01
CA LEU A 220 0.23 4.19 -8.74
C LEU A 220 -1.23 4.63 -8.89
N GLY A 221 -1.61 5.17 -10.05
CA GLY A 221 -3.00 5.47 -10.39
C GLY A 221 -3.86 4.21 -10.51
N MET A 222 -3.31 3.13 -11.05
CA MET A 222 -3.98 1.83 -11.07
C MET A 222 -4.26 1.34 -9.65
N LYS A 223 -3.30 1.47 -8.74
CA LYS A 223 -3.50 1.12 -7.33
C LYS A 223 -4.47 2.04 -6.62
N ALA A 224 -4.42 3.35 -6.90
CA ALA A 224 -5.31 4.34 -6.33
C ALA A 224 -6.75 4.23 -6.83
N GLY A 225 -7.00 3.43 -7.88
CA GLY A 225 -8.31 3.35 -8.51
C GLY A 225 -8.64 4.60 -9.33
N MET A 226 -7.64 5.25 -9.93
CA MET A 226 -7.87 6.40 -10.82
C MET A 226 -8.51 5.98 -12.13
N VAL A 227 -9.38 6.80 -12.70
CA VAL A 227 -9.93 6.58 -14.05
C VAL A 227 -8.81 6.72 -15.10
N PRO A 228 -8.73 5.82 -16.11
CA PRO A 228 -9.58 4.66 -16.43
C PRO A 228 -9.11 3.32 -15.81
N LEU A 229 -8.13 3.36 -14.91
CA LEU A 229 -7.46 2.20 -14.32
C LEU A 229 -8.19 1.60 -13.09
N HIS A 230 -9.38 2.10 -12.77
CA HIS A 230 -10.17 1.75 -11.58
C HIS A 230 -10.92 0.40 -11.67
N MET A 231 -10.96 -0.22 -12.85
CA MET A 231 -11.89 -1.31 -13.18
C MET A 231 -11.77 -2.56 -12.31
N TRP A 232 -10.63 -2.80 -11.64
CA TRP A 232 -10.49 -3.93 -10.72
C TRP A 232 -11.29 -3.71 -9.42
N LEU A 233 -11.46 -2.47 -9.01
CA LEU A 233 -11.88 -2.13 -7.66
C LEU A 233 -13.38 -2.42 -7.42
N PRO A 234 -14.32 -1.97 -8.28
CA PRO A 234 -15.74 -2.31 -8.15
C PRO A 234 -16.06 -3.81 -8.31
N ASP A 235 -15.14 -4.59 -8.89
CA ASP A 235 -15.32 -6.02 -9.10
C ASP A 235 -14.73 -6.85 -7.94
N ALA A 236 -13.61 -6.42 -7.35
CA ALA A 236 -12.96 -7.10 -6.24
C ALA A 236 -13.69 -6.92 -4.89
N HIS A 237 -14.25 -5.72 -4.64
CA HIS A 237 -14.87 -5.41 -3.34
C HIS A 237 -16.12 -6.21 -2.99
N PRO A 238 -17.06 -6.45 -3.92
CA PRO A 238 -18.28 -7.19 -3.63
C PRO A 238 -18.03 -8.66 -3.26
N VAL A 239 -17.04 -9.28 -3.91
CA VAL A 239 -16.74 -10.72 -3.76
C VAL A 239 -15.81 -11.03 -2.59
N ALA A 240 -15.04 -10.05 -2.10
CA ALA A 240 -14.16 -10.25 -0.96
C ALA A 240 -14.95 -10.30 0.38
N PRO A 241 -14.44 -11.04 1.38
CA PRO A 241 -14.95 -10.99 2.75
C PRO A 241 -15.03 -9.55 3.24
N SER A 242 -16.13 -9.18 3.90
CA SER A 242 -16.38 -7.80 4.35
C SER A 242 -15.20 -7.16 5.13
N PRO A 243 -14.55 -7.83 6.11
CA PRO A 243 -13.35 -7.28 6.78
C PRO A 243 -12.19 -7.00 5.82
N ALA A 244 -11.91 -7.89 4.86
CA ALA A 244 -10.85 -7.67 3.87
C ALA A 244 -11.21 -6.54 2.90
N SER A 245 -12.48 -6.47 2.47
CA SER A 245 -12.99 -5.41 1.60
C SER A 245 -12.83 -4.03 2.25
N ALA A 246 -13.08 -3.90 3.56
CA ALA A 246 -12.86 -2.66 4.30
C ALA A 246 -11.39 -2.21 4.29
N LEU A 247 -10.43 -3.15 4.37
CA LEU A 247 -9.00 -2.84 4.30
C LEU A 247 -8.54 -2.46 2.90
N LEU A 248 -9.05 -3.16 1.89
CA LEU A 248 -8.81 -2.86 0.47
C LEU A 248 -9.22 -1.41 0.15
N SER A 249 -10.39 -0.94 0.63
CA SER A 249 -10.88 0.43 0.36
C SER A 249 -10.25 1.46 1.31
N GLY A 250 -10.11 1.09 2.58
CA GLY A 250 -9.67 2.01 3.64
C GLY A 250 -8.20 2.37 3.50
N ILE A 251 -7.35 1.39 3.20
CA ILE A 251 -5.89 1.54 3.23
C ILE A 251 -5.25 1.29 1.87
N MET A 252 -5.59 0.20 1.18
CA MET A 252 -4.77 -0.24 0.04
C MET A 252 -4.76 0.77 -1.11
N ILE A 253 -5.87 1.44 -1.40
CA ILE A 253 -5.87 2.52 -2.41
C ILE A 253 -5.13 3.78 -1.97
N LYS A 254 -5.03 4.03 -0.65
CA LYS A 254 -4.27 5.17 -0.10
C LYS A 254 -2.77 4.99 -0.35
N THR A 255 -2.28 3.75 -0.46
CA THR A 255 -0.88 3.50 -0.85
C THR A 255 -0.56 4.01 -2.26
N GLY A 256 -1.52 3.92 -3.20
CA GLY A 256 -1.37 4.45 -4.56
C GLY A 256 -1.30 5.98 -4.55
N ALA A 257 -2.24 6.63 -3.86
CA ALA A 257 -2.24 8.08 -3.72
C ALA A 257 -0.99 8.60 -2.98
N TYR A 258 -0.58 7.92 -1.91
CA TYR A 258 0.65 8.21 -1.19
C TYR A 258 1.89 8.07 -2.07
N GLY A 259 1.98 7.00 -2.85
CA GLY A 259 3.07 6.81 -3.81
C GLY A 259 3.10 7.92 -4.86
N LEU A 260 1.94 8.35 -5.38
CA LEU A 260 1.87 9.48 -6.32
C LEU A 260 2.43 10.75 -5.69
N LEU A 261 2.07 11.05 -4.44
CA LEU A 261 2.63 12.18 -3.71
C LEU A 261 4.15 12.05 -3.58
N ARG A 262 4.66 10.90 -3.13
CA ARG A 262 6.11 10.67 -2.98
C ARG A 262 6.86 10.84 -4.30
N VAL A 263 6.37 10.25 -5.38
CA VAL A 263 7.00 10.37 -6.69
C VAL A 263 6.96 11.82 -7.19
N MET A 264 5.81 12.49 -7.09
CA MET A 264 5.68 13.87 -7.57
C MET A 264 6.60 14.84 -6.82
N TYR A 265 6.68 14.73 -5.48
CA TYR A 265 7.44 15.68 -4.67
C TYR A 265 8.92 15.32 -4.53
N GLU A 266 9.28 14.04 -4.51
CA GLU A 266 10.64 13.60 -4.15
C GLU A 266 11.43 13.03 -5.32
N VAL A 267 10.74 12.47 -6.34
CA VAL A 267 11.40 11.97 -7.56
C VAL A 267 11.46 13.07 -8.61
N PHE A 268 10.35 13.75 -8.89
CA PHE A 268 10.32 14.83 -9.89
C PHE A 268 10.57 16.20 -9.27
N GLY A 269 9.99 16.47 -8.09
CA GLY A 269 10.05 17.79 -7.47
C GLY A 269 8.95 18.72 -8.00
N LEU A 270 8.41 19.56 -7.10
CA LEU A 270 7.27 20.43 -7.41
C LEU A 270 7.61 21.47 -8.49
N GLU A 271 8.77 22.12 -8.39
CA GLU A 271 9.20 23.17 -9.33
C GLU A 271 9.34 22.61 -10.74
N PHE A 272 9.95 21.43 -10.88
CA PHE A 272 10.08 20.71 -12.15
C PHE A 272 8.72 20.38 -12.77
N LEU A 273 7.79 19.84 -11.97
CA LEU A 273 6.45 19.49 -12.45
C LEU A 273 5.65 20.73 -12.89
N GLN A 274 5.79 21.85 -12.17
CA GLN A 274 5.16 23.12 -12.54
C GLN A 274 5.75 23.69 -13.83
N ALA A 275 7.08 23.66 -13.98
CA ALA A 275 7.76 24.17 -15.18
C ALA A 275 7.41 23.36 -16.43
N THR A 276 7.22 22.05 -16.29
CA THR A 276 6.85 21.14 -17.40
C THR A 276 5.34 21.06 -17.65
N GLY A 277 4.52 21.49 -16.67
CA GLY A 277 3.06 21.38 -16.71
C GLY A 277 2.52 19.95 -16.50
N TRP A 278 3.36 18.99 -16.14
CA TRP A 278 2.97 17.58 -16.00
C TRP A 278 2.04 17.33 -14.81
N ASN A 279 2.11 18.19 -13.78
CA ASN A 279 1.15 18.17 -12.66
C ASN A 279 -0.30 18.35 -13.11
N THR A 280 -0.55 19.08 -14.22
CA THR A 280 -1.89 19.27 -14.78
C THR A 280 -2.51 17.97 -15.25
N VAL A 281 -1.70 17.01 -15.74
CA VAL A 281 -2.19 15.68 -16.14
C VAL A 281 -2.80 14.95 -14.96
N VAL A 282 -2.09 14.94 -13.83
CA VAL A 282 -2.59 14.31 -12.59
C VAL A 282 -3.83 15.03 -12.08
N LEU A 283 -3.83 16.37 -12.10
CA LEU A 283 -4.99 17.18 -11.71
C LEU A 283 -6.25 16.83 -12.53
N VAL A 284 -6.12 16.78 -13.86
CA VAL A 284 -7.25 16.44 -14.75
C VAL A 284 -7.73 15.03 -14.48
N LEU A 285 -6.82 14.05 -14.36
CA LEU A 285 -7.19 12.68 -14.03
C LEU A 285 -7.88 12.59 -12.66
N SER A 286 -7.43 13.35 -11.65
CA SER A 286 -8.08 13.41 -10.33
C SER A 286 -9.50 13.97 -10.42
N VAL A 287 -9.71 15.08 -11.15
CA VAL A 287 -11.05 15.66 -11.34
C VAL A 287 -11.98 14.68 -12.05
N VAL A 288 -11.50 14.06 -13.13
CA VAL A 288 -12.26 13.05 -13.88
C VAL A 288 -12.60 11.85 -13.01
N THR A 289 -11.64 11.40 -12.18
CA THR A 289 -11.82 10.28 -11.24
C THR A 289 -12.92 10.59 -10.22
N ILE A 290 -12.87 11.77 -9.58
CA ILE A 290 -13.88 12.20 -8.61
C ILE A 290 -15.27 12.25 -9.23
N LEU A 291 -15.39 12.90 -10.40
CA LEU A 291 -16.70 13.10 -11.04
C LEU A 291 -17.29 11.79 -11.52
N LEU A 292 -16.51 10.94 -12.20
CA LEU A 292 -17.00 9.66 -12.72
C LEU A 292 -17.23 8.63 -11.62
N GLY A 293 -16.33 8.53 -10.63
CA GLY A 293 -16.52 7.66 -9.46
C GLY A 293 -17.82 7.98 -8.74
N SER A 294 -18.04 9.27 -8.45
CA SER A 294 -19.27 9.75 -7.80
C SER A 294 -20.52 9.51 -8.65
N ALA A 295 -20.48 9.82 -9.95
CA ALA A 295 -21.63 9.64 -10.84
C ALA A 295 -22.02 8.16 -10.96
N VAL A 296 -21.05 7.27 -11.13
CA VAL A 296 -21.30 5.83 -11.25
C VAL A 296 -21.70 5.21 -9.91
N ALA A 297 -21.22 5.72 -8.77
CA ALA A 297 -21.64 5.25 -7.44
C ALA A 297 -23.16 5.37 -7.24
N VAL A 298 -23.75 6.49 -7.63
CA VAL A 298 -25.20 6.75 -7.47
C VAL A 298 -26.05 5.74 -8.24
N THR A 299 -25.55 5.22 -9.37
CA THR A 299 -26.28 4.26 -10.20
C THR A 299 -26.14 2.81 -9.72
N GLN A 300 -25.29 2.51 -8.73
CA GLN A 300 -25.09 1.14 -8.27
C GLN A 300 -26.20 0.68 -7.31
N TYR A 301 -26.75 -0.51 -7.53
CA TYR A 301 -27.72 -1.16 -6.64
C TYR A 301 -27.04 -1.97 -5.52
N ASP A 302 -25.92 -2.63 -5.81
CA ASP A 302 -25.16 -3.37 -4.81
C ASP A 302 -24.41 -2.42 -3.87
N LEU A 303 -24.57 -2.62 -2.56
CA LEU A 303 -24.00 -1.71 -1.56
C LEU A 303 -22.46 -1.74 -1.56
N LYS A 304 -21.85 -2.92 -1.66
CA LYS A 304 -20.37 -3.02 -1.66
C LYS A 304 -19.79 -2.37 -2.93
N ARG A 305 -20.43 -2.57 -4.08
CA ARG A 305 -20.05 -1.95 -5.35
C ARG A 305 -20.26 -0.43 -5.32
N ARG A 306 -21.36 0.06 -4.72
CA ARG A 306 -21.58 1.50 -4.50
C ARG A 306 -20.47 2.11 -3.66
N LEU A 307 -20.11 1.48 -2.54
CA LEU A 307 -19.03 1.95 -1.68
C LEU A 307 -17.65 1.86 -2.36
N ALA A 308 -17.46 0.88 -3.23
CA ALA A 308 -16.26 0.77 -4.06
C ALA A 308 -16.13 1.96 -5.02
N TYR A 309 -17.21 2.33 -5.72
CA TYR A 309 -17.21 3.55 -6.56
C TYR A 309 -17.12 4.84 -5.76
N SER A 310 -17.67 4.89 -4.54
CA SER A 310 -17.47 6.03 -3.63
C SER A 310 -16.04 6.13 -3.08
N SER A 311 -15.27 5.05 -3.15
CA SER A 311 -13.85 5.03 -2.74
C SER A 311 -12.91 5.52 -3.84
N ILE A 312 -13.38 5.47 -5.10
CA ILE A 312 -12.74 6.04 -6.30
C ILE A 312 -12.98 7.55 -6.30
#